data_AF-A0A820HPU8-F1
#
_entry.id   AF-A0A820HPU8-F1
#
_cell.length_a   1.000
_cell.length_b   1.000
_cell.length_c   1.000
_cell.angle_alpha   90.00
_cell.angle_beta   90.00
_cell.angle_gamma   90.00
#
_symmetry.space_group_name_H-M   'P 1'
#
loop_
_entity.id
_entity.type
_entity.pdbx_description
1 polymer ?
#
loop_
_entity_poly.entity_id
_entity_poly.type
_entity_poly.pdbx_seq_one_letter_code
_entity_poly.pdbx_strand_id
1 'polypeptide(L)'
;MSNLEPITIRSAVLTDLPIMFKLMDDALESPSDDGEIEQRLERWSTRFSKDSPFIFYVAMNETKNMIGWCSGRPTLECNRTVGDETYD
;
A
#
# COMPACT_ATOMS: atom_id res chain seq x y z
N MET A 1 25.46 15.94 10.13
CA MET A 1 24.07 15.67 10.52
C MET A 1 23.25 15.61 9.25
N SER A 2 22.67 14.45 8.91
CA SER A 2 21.76 14.35 7.76
C SER A 2 20.47 15.10 8.11
N ASN A 3 20.18 16.19 7.40
CA ASN A 3 18.85 16.80 7.46
C ASN A 3 17.89 15.81 6.80
N LEU A 4 17.21 15.00 7.62
CA LEU A 4 16.17 14.12 7.12
C LEU A 4 14.98 14.98 6.73
N GLU A 5 14.64 14.98 5.45
CA GLU A 5 13.44 15.64 4.95
C GLU A 5 12.21 15.06 5.65
N PRO A 6 11.28 15.90 6.14
CA PRO A 6 10.01 15.47 6.67
C PRO A 6 9.22 14.57 5.70
N ILE A 7 8.72 13.47 6.22
CA ILE A 7 7.86 12.51 5.50
C ILE A 7 6.46 12.56 6.10
N THR A 8 5.44 12.71 5.25
CA THR A 8 4.03 12.62 5.63
C THR A 8 3.43 11.31 5.15
N ILE A 9 2.69 10.62 6.01
CA ILE A 9 1.97 9.39 5.66
C ILE A 9 0.47 9.69 5.58
N ARG A 10 -0.19 9.21 4.53
CA ARG A 10 -1.65 9.30 4.37
C ARG A 10 -2.22 8.02 3.79
N SER A 11 -3.52 7.81 3.96
CA SER A 11 -4.24 6.76 3.23
C SER A 11 -4.10 6.98 1.73
N ALA A 12 -3.87 5.88 1.00
CA ALA A 12 -3.85 5.89 -0.45
C ALA A 12 -5.27 6.00 -1.00
N VAL A 13 -5.42 6.64 -2.15
CA VAL A 13 -6.66 6.71 -2.93
C VAL A 13 -6.46 6.03 -4.28
N LEU A 14 -7.55 5.72 -4.98
CA LEU A 14 -7.49 4.98 -6.25
C LEU A 14 -6.55 5.63 -7.27
N THR A 15 -6.49 6.97 -7.32
CA THR A 15 -5.62 7.72 -8.25
C THR A 15 -4.13 7.60 -7.92
N ASP A 16 -3.75 7.07 -6.75
CA ASP A 16 -2.35 6.83 -6.37
C ASP A 16 -1.78 5.57 -7.04
N LEU A 17 -2.63 4.63 -7.48
CA LEU A 17 -2.23 3.30 -7.98
C LEU A 17 -1.15 3.34 -9.09
N PRO A 18 -1.25 4.19 -10.13
CA PRO A 18 -0.21 4.23 -11.17
C PRO A 18 1.17 4.56 -10.62
N ILE A 19 1.23 5.50 -9.66
CA ILE A 19 2.50 5.92 -9.04
C ILE A 19 3.03 4.82 -8.11
N MET A 20 2.14 4.15 -7.37
CA MET A 20 2.51 3.00 -6.53
C MET A 20 3.15 1.87 -7.36
N PHE A 21 2.58 1.57 -8.53
CA PHE A 21 3.16 0.56 -9.44
C PHE A 21 4.48 0.99 -10.01
N LYS A 22 4.62 2.25 -10.44
CA LYS A 22 5.90 2.77 -10.88
C LYS A 22 6.98 2.62 -9.81
N LEU A 23 6.69 2.99 -8.57
CA LEU A 23 7.63 2.82 -7.45
C LEU A 23 7.99 1.35 -7.19
N MET A 24 7.05 0.43 -7.35
CA MET A 24 7.31 -1.00 -7.19
C MET A 24 8.18 -1.55 -8.33
N ASP A 25 7.90 -1.15 -9.57
CA ASP A 25 8.65 -1.56 -10.75
C ASP A 25 10.08 -1.00 -10.71
N ASP A 26 10.25 0.27 -10.32
CA ASP A 26 11.55 0.90 -10.10
C ASP A 26 12.34 0.17 -9.01
N ALA A 27 11.69 -0.21 -7.89
CA ALA A 27 12.33 -0.92 -6.78
C ALA A 27 12.71 -2.38 -7.11
N LEU A 28 12.00 -3.00 -8.07
CA LEU A 28 12.26 -4.37 -8.53
C LEU A 28 13.12 -4.42 -9.80
N GLU A 29 13.53 -3.26 -10.33
CA GLU A 29 14.22 -3.13 -11.63
C GLU A 29 13.48 -3.87 -12.77
N SER A 30 12.15 -3.91 -12.69
CA SER A 30 11.28 -4.70 -13.55
C SER A 30 10.14 -3.83 -14.08
N PRO A 31 10.40 -3.00 -15.12
CA PRO A 31 9.39 -2.11 -15.67
C PRO A 31 8.25 -2.91 -16.30
N SER A 32 7.01 -2.61 -15.90
CA SER A 32 5.83 -3.16 -16.58
C SER A 32 5.62 -2.47 -17.93
N ASP A 33 5.09 -3.21 -18.91
CA ASP A 33 4.58 -2.61 -20.14
C ASP A 33 3.16 -2.02 -19.96
N ASP A 34 2.69 -1.27 -20.97
CA ASP A 34 1.38 -0.60 -20.91
C ASP A 34 0.22 -1.58 -20.69
N GLY A 35 0.29 -2.78 -21.26
CA GLY A 35 -0.75 -3.80 -21.12
C GLY A 35 -0.74 -4.45 -19.72
N GLU A 36 0.44 -4.66 -19.15
CA GLU A 36 0.61 -5.14 -17.78
C GLU A 36 0.12 -4.11 -16.76
N ILE A 37 0.37 -2.82 -17.01
CA ILE A 37 -0.12 -1.72 -16.15
C ILE A 37 -1.65 -1.69 -16.14
N GLU A 38 -2.30 -1.78 -17.30
CA GLU A 38 -3.76 -1.78 -17.40
C GLU A 38 -4.39 -2.95 -16.64
N GLN A 39 -3.86 -4.17 -16.84
CA GLN A 39 -4.33 -5.36 -16.11
C GLN A 39 -4.10 -5.25 -14.60
N ARG A 40 -2.96 -4.70 -14.18
CA ARG A 40 -2.66 -4.46 -12.76
C ARG A 40 -3.61 -3.42 -12.16
N LEU A 41 -3.91 -2.35 -12.90
CA LEU A 41 -4.86 -1.31 -12.47
C LEU A 41 -6.26 -1.87 -12.28
N GLU A 42 -6.77 -2.63 -13.26
CA GLU A 42 -8.08 -3.27 -13.16
C GLU A 42 -8.13 -4.19 -11.93
N ARG A 43 -7.13 -5.07 -11.79
CA ARG A 43 -7.06 -6.04 -10.68
C ARG A 43 -6.98 -5.36 -9.31
N TRP A 44 -6.21 -4.29 -9.16
CA TRP A 44 -5.99 -3.64 -7.88
C TRP A 44 -7.02 -2.57 -7.55
N SER A 45 -7.72 -2.01 -8.53
CA SER A 45 -8.77 -1.00 -8.31
C SER A 45 -9.86 -1.51 -7.35
N THR A 46 -10.22 -2.80 -7.47
CA THR A 46 -11.18 -3.48 -6.60
C THR A 46 -10.78 -3.47 -5.12
N ARG A 47 -9.47 -3.35 -4.83
CA ARG A 47 -8.93 -3.31 -3.45
C ARG A 47 -9.12 -1.97 -2.76
N PHE A 48 -9.53 -0.93 -3.49
CA PHE A 48 -9.87 0.38 -2.94
C PHE A 48 -11.37 0.55 -2.68
N SER A 49 -12.16 -0.50 -2.93
CA SER A 49 -13.58 -0.52 -2.54
C SER A 49 -13.73 -0.50 -1.02
N LYS A 50 -14.86 0.07 -0.54
CA LYS A 50 -15.17 0.16 0.89
C LYS A 50 -15.24 -1.21 1.59
N ASP A 51 -15.64 -2.23 0.85
CA ASP A 51 -15.78 -3.61 1.35
C ASP A 51 -14.46 -4.39 1.28
N SER A 52 -13.39 -3.76 0.80
CA SER A 52 -12.10 -4.43 0.68
C SER A 52 -11.43 -4.58 2.05
N PRO A 53 -10.86 -5.77 2.36
CA PRO A 53 -10.07 -5.96 3.58
C PRO A 53 -8.65 -5.41 3.42
N PHE A 54 -8.33 -4.67 2.35
CA PHE A 54 -7.01 -4.10 2.14
C PHE A 54 -6.96 -2.65 2.60
N ILE A 55 -5.87 -2.29 3.26
CA ILE A 55 -5.57 -0.90 3.64
C ILE A 55 -4.26 -0.52 2.96
N PHE A 56 -4.22 0.66 2.35
CA PHE A 56 -3.06 1.19 1.67
C PHE A 56 -2.66 2.54 2.25
N TYR A 57 -1.35 2.73 2.46
CA TYR A 57 -0.77 4.01 2.87
C TYR A 57 0.33 4.42 1.90
N VAL A 58 0.47 5.71 1.68
CA VAL A 58 1.55 6.30 0.88
C VAL A 58 2.37 7.27 1.73
N ALA A 59 3.67 7.28 1.48
CA ALA A 59 4.63 8.21 2.06
C ALA A 59 4.92 9.31 1.04
N MET A 60 4.78 10.57 1.47
CA MET A 60 4.98 11.77 0.68
C MET A 60 6.14 12.57 1.27
N ASN A 61 7.04 13.08 0.43
CA ASN A 61 8.04 14.07 0.88
C ASN A 61 7.45 15.49 0.93
N GLU A 62 8.26 16.48 1.32
CA GLU A 62 7.82 17.89 1.41
C GLU A 62 7.30 18.47 0.09
N THR A 63 7.82 17.98 -1.04
CA THR A 63 7.40 18.41 -2.39
C THR A 63 6.14 17.69 -2.87
N LYS A 64 5.48 16.90 -2.00
CA LYS A 64 4.29 16.10 -2.32
C LYS A 64 4.54 15.05 -3.40
N ASN A 65 5.79 14.58 -3.53
CA ASN A 65 6.11 13.41 -4.33
C ASN A 65 5.93 12.15 -3.49
N MET A 66 5.32 11.12 -4.07
CA MET A 66 5.23 9.80 -3.44
C MET A 66 6.61 9.14 -3.50
N ILE A 67 7.12 8.76 -2.33
CA ILE A 67 8.46 8.14 -2.19
C ILE A 67 8.38 6.69 -1.71
N GLY A 68 7.18 6.22 -1.37
CA GLY A 68 6.95 4.85 -0.95
C GLY A 68 5.49 4.60 -0.63
N TRP A 69 5.13 3.33 -0.50
CA TRP A 69 3.80 2.92 -0.09
C TRP A 69 3.88 1.57 0.63
N CYS A 70 2.85 1.26 1.42
CA CYS A 70 2.69 -0.05 2.02
C CYS A 70 1.23 -0.48 1.95
N SER A 71 1.02 -1.79 2.09
CA SER A 71 -0.31 -2.36 2.19
C SER A 71 -0.40 -3.28 3.40
N GLY A 72 -1.60 -3.37 3.95
CA GLY A 72 -1.92 -4.28 5.04
C GLY A 72 -3.33 -4.79 4.91
N ARG A 73 -3.74 -5.56 5.91
CA ARG A 73 -5.13 -5.92 6.16
C ARG A 73 -5.45 -5.56 7.61
N PRO A 74 -6.71 -5.24 7.96
CA PRO A 74 -7.13 -5.24 9.35
C PRO A 74 -6.66 -6.54 9.99
N THR A 75 -6.14 -6.46 11.21
CA THR A 75 -5.76 -7.64 11.99
C THR A 75 -6.91 -8.66 11.94
N LEU A 76 -6.61 -9.87 11.48
CA LEU A 76 -7.42 -11.03 11.84
C LEU A 76 -7.54 -11.03 13.36
N GLU A 77 -8.75 -11.26 13.90
CA GLU A 77 -8.90 -11.53 15.33
C GLU A 77 -7.87 -12.59 15.70
N CYS A 78 -6.92 -12.19 16.55
CA CYS A 78 -5.87 -13.07 16.98
C CYS A 78 -6.50 -13.99 18.03
N ASN A 79 -7.17 -15.04 17.58
CA ASN A 79 -7.58 -16.16 18.42
C ASN A 79 -6.30 -16.87 18.88
N ARG A 80 -5.63 -16.31 19.88
CA ARG A 80 -4.56 -17.00 20.60
C ARG A 80 -5.23 -18.04 21.50
N THR A 81 -5.57 -19.19 20.94
CA THR A 81 -5.78 -20.37 21.77
C THR A 81 -4.41 -20.87 22.23
N VAL A 82 -3.99 -20.47 23.43
CA VAL A 82 -2.90 -21.13 24.17
C VAL A 82 -3.58 -22.01 25.21
N GLY A 83 -3.96 -23.22 24.81
CA GLY A 83 -4.64 -24.21 25.66
C GLY A 83 -6.04 -23.76 26.10
N ASP A 84 -7.08 -24.20 25.39
CA ASP A 84 -8.52 -24.18 25.73
C ASP A 84 -9.16 -22.93 26.37
N GLU A 85 -8.44 -21.82 26.54
CA GLU A 85 -8.93 -20.58 27.14
C GLU A 85 -8.90 -19.45 26.12
N THR A 86 -10.09 -18.93 25.82
CA THR A 86 -10.32 -17.66 25.13
C THR A 86 -10.39 -16.54 26.16
N TYR A 87 -9.64 -15.46 25.93
CA TYR A 87 -9.71 -14.21 26.70
C TYR A 87 -10.35 -13.13 25.84
N ASP A 88 -11.36 -12.43 26.40
CA ASP A 88 -12.06 -11.29 25.80
C ASP A 88 -11.21 -10.00 25.80
#